data_AF-A0A1Q3AJC9-F1
#
_entry.id   AF-A0A1Q3AJC9-F1
#
_cell.length_a   1.000
_cell.length_b   1.000
_cell.length_c   1.000
_cell.angle_alpha   90.00
_cell.angle_beta   90.00
_cell.angle_gamma   90.00
#
_symmetry.space_group_name_H-M   'P 1'
#
loop_
_entity.id
_entity.type
_entity.pdbx_description
1 polymer ?
#
loop_
_entity_poly.entity_id
_entity_poly.type
_entity_poly.pdbx_seq_one_letter_code
_entity_poly.pdbx_strand_id
1 'polypeptide(L)'
;MPELKRIHGSVMDPHNHNDDDEDAFPMQPLDIDEQEELIQRLEKGNSTRNRLYVNVLTGIYAICGILFLFQTRKSKGKEFWVYGLGCISMALSIIGVRHEIVTDFQVFMTSQLQVNSIAIQRFNIAVLVLVEWLAFTELPLGMASQVPLFLYVVSILTKRWVRSMESEISSLRGMKYKYKSA
;
A
#
# COMPACT_ATOMS: atom_id res chain seq x y z
N MET A 1 19.58 -1.93 13.26
CA MET A 1 19.24 -0.60 13.81
C MET A 1 20.51 0.01 14.39
N PRO A 2 20.72 1.35 14.37
CA PRO A 2 19.92 2.47 13.82
C PRO A 2 20.72 3.19 12.68
N GLU A 3 20.27 4.18 11.91
CA GLU A 3 19.87 5.54 12.31
C GLU A 3 18.93 6.17 11.27
N LEU A 4 17.83 6.75 11.78
CA LEU A 4 16.94 7.63 11.04
C LEU A 4 17.64 8.98 10.83
N LYS A 5 17.90 9.27 9.56
CA LYS A 5 18.47 10.51 9.05
C LYS A 5 17.64 11.72 9.49
N ARG A 6 18.18 12.47 10.44
CA ARG A 6 17.68 13.74 10.99
C ARG A 6 17.64 14.79 9.87
N ILE A 7 16.45 15.15 9.40
CA ILE A 7 16.22 16.36 8.59
C ILE A 7 15.64 17.41 9.54
N HIS A 8 16.52 18.24 10.08
CA HIS A 8 16.20 19.58 10.58
C HIS A 8 17.54 20.32 10.72
N GLY A 9 18.02 20.84 9.60
CA GLY A 9 19.13 21.78 9.56
C GLY A 9 18.62 23.04 8.89
N SER A 10 18.23 24.03 9.70
CA SER A 10 18.24 25.46 9.39
C SER A 10 17.20 26.18 10.24
N VAL A 11 17.48 26.36 11.54
CA VAL A 11 17.26 27.62 12.28
C VAL A 11 18.13 27.51 13.52
N MET A 12 19.24 28.24 13.58
CA MET A 12 19.68 28.99 14.77
C MET A 12 21.07 29.59 14.51
N ASP A 13 21.10 30.91 14.55
CA ASP A 13 22.27 31.79 14.59
C ASP A 13 23.25 31.41 15.71
N PRO A 14 24.57 31.55 15.49
CA PRO A 14 25.58 31.31 16.50
C PRO A 14 25.95 32.63 17.18
N HIS A 15 25.30 32.97 18.29
CA HIS A 15 25.92 33.87 19.25
C HIS A 15 25.44 33.61 20.69
N ASN A 16 26.37 33.07 21.49
CA ASN A 16 26.76 33.64 22.78
C ASN A 16 25.83 33.39 23.98
N HIS A 17 26.06 32.32 24.76
CA HIS A 17 26.57 32.46 26.14
C HIS A 17 26.94 31.11 26.80
N ASN A 18 28.02 31.19 27.56
CA ASN A 18 28.72 30.24 28.43
C ASN A 18 27.90 29.25 29.28
N ASP A 19 28.56 28.09 29.47
CA ASP A 19 28.81 27.29 30.68
C ASP A 19 27.68 26.92 31.65
N ASP A 20 27.72 25.61 31.97
CA ASP A 20 27.20 24.95 33.17
C ASP A 20 25.71 25.10 33.46
N ASP A 21 24.92 24.11 33.05
CA ASP A 21 24.00 23.44 33.98
C ASP A 21 23.51 22.10 33.39
N GLU A 22 23.39 21.13 34.29
CA GLU A 22 22.78 19.83 34.09
C GLU A 22 21.28 19.96 33.74
N ASP A 23 20.95 20.43 32.54
CA ASP A 23 19.58 20.33 32.04
C ASP A 23 19.35 18.93 31.48
N ALA A 24 19.13 18.00 32.42
CA ALA A 24 18.21 16.92 32.22
C ALA A 24 16.92 17.54 31.66
N PHE A 25 16.77 17.54 30.33
CA PHE A 25 15.53 17.92 29.66
C PHE A 25 14.40 17.27 30.47
N PRO A 26 13.54 18.05 31.14
CA PRO A 26 12.41 17.45 31.80
C PRO A 26 11.62 16.84 30.64
N MET A 27 11.63 15.52 30.53
CA MET A 27 10.60 14.79 29.80
C MET A 27 9.33 15.08 30.58
N GLN A 28 8.76 16.26 30.35
CA GLN A 28 7.46 16.62 30.88
C GLN A 28 6.50 15.61 30.26
N PRO A 29 5.82 14.79 31.06
CA PRO A 29 4.91 13.80 30.53
C PRO A 29 3.88 14.54 29.68
N LEU A 30 3.90 14.28 28.37
CA LEU A 30 2.98 14.92 27.43
C LEU A 30 1.56 14.64 27.93
N ASP A 31 0.74 15.68 28.01
CA ASP A 31 -0.61 15.56 28.57
C ASP A 31 -1.40 14.50 27.79
N ILE A 32 -2.24 13.73 28.49
CA ILE A 32 -2.88 12.53 27.91
C ILE A 32 -3.80 12.91 26.75
N ASP A 33 -4.38 14.10 26.83
CA ASP A 33 -5.25 14.68 25.81
C ASP A 33 -4.45 15.15 24.58
N GLU A 34 -3.25 15.70 24.77
CA GLU A 34 -2.34 16.08 23.67
C GLU A 34 -1.81 14.83 22.95
N GLN A 35 -1.49 13.75 23.66
CA GLN A 35 -1.10 12.47 23.06
C GLN A 35 -2.23 11.86 22.21
N GLU A 36 -3.47 11.91 22.69
CA GLU A 36 -4.63 11.42 21.94
C GLU A 36 -4.87 12.24 20.68
N GLU A 37 -4.76 13.57 20.77
CA GLU A 37 -4.91 14.45 19.61
C GLU A 37 -3.82 14.16 18.55
N LEU A 38 -2.57 13.94 18.98
CA LEU A 38 -1.46 13.59 18.08
C LEU A 38 -1.67 12.23 17.40
N ILE A 39 -2.14 11.21 18.15
CA ILE A 39 -2.45 9.89 17.59
C ILE A 39 -3.60 10.00 16.58
N GLN A 40 -4.66 10.73 16.90
CA GLN A 40 -5.79 10.94 15.98
C GLN A 40 -5.38 11.71 14.72
N ARG A 41 -4.53 12.74 14.86
CA ARG A 41 -3.96 13.47 13.71
C ARG A 41 -3.09 12.55 12.84
N LEU A 42 -2.30 11.66 13.46
CA LEU A 42 -1.52 10.64 12.75
C LEU A 42 -2.41 9.64 12.02
N GLU A 43 -3.44 9.09 12.66
CA GLU A 43 -4.40 8.17 12.04
C GLU A 43 -5.11 8.81 10.84
N LYS A 44 -5.61 10.04 11.02
CA LYS A 44 -6.30 10.79 9.96
C LYS A 44 -5.37 11.13 8.80
N GLY A 45 -4.16 11.58 9.11
CA GLY A 45 -3.12 11.87 8.12
C GLY A 45 -2.71 10.62 7.36
N ASN A 46 -2.61 9.48 8.06
CA ASN A 46 -2.24 8.21 7.48
C ASN A 46 -3.32 7.64 6.56
N SER A 47 -4.58 7.64 7.00
CA SER A 47 -5.72 7.22 6.18
C SER A 47 -5.83 8.06 4.90
N THR A 48 -5.67 9.38 5.01
CA THR A 48 -5.68 10.30 3.86
C THR A 48 -4.54 10.00 2.88
N ARG A 49 -3.33 9.76 3.38
CA ARG A 49 -2.16 9.39 2.54
C ARG A 49 -2.34 8.03 1.89
N ASN A 50 -2.83 7.03 2.62
CA ASN A 50 -3.12 5.70 2.07
C ASN A 50 -4.13 5.78 0.92
N ARG A 51 -5.20 6.58 1.08
CA ARG A 51 -6.18 6.81 0.02
C ARG A 51 -5.54 7.44 -1.21
N LEU A 52 -4.66 8.43 -1.03
CA LEU A 52 -3.90 9.04 -2.13
C LEU A 52 -3.04 8.01 -2.86
N TYR A 53 -2.27 7.20 -2.11
CA TYR A 53 -1.40 6.16 -2.70
C TYR A 53 -2.21 5.11 -3.46
N VAL A 54 -3.34 4.64 -2.92
CA VAL A 54 -4.22 3.69 -3.62
C VAL A 54 -4.81 4.30 -4.88
N ASN A 55 -5.18 5.59 -4.87
CA ASN A 55 -5.67 6.28 -6.07
C ASN A 55 -4.59 6.40 -7.14
N VAL A 56 -3.37 6.78 -6.78
CA VAL A 56 -2.21 6.82 -7.70
C VAL A 56 -1.94 5.43 -8.26
N LEU A 57 -1.92 4.40 -7.41
CA LEU A 57 -1.75 3.01 -7.82
C LEU A 57 -2.85 2.58 -8.79
N THR A 58 -4.10 2.96 -8.53
CA THR A 58 -5.22 2.68 -9.44
C THR A 58 -5.01 3.32 -10.81
N GLY A 59 -4.49 4.55 -10.86
CA GLY A 59 -4.16 5.24 -12.10
C GLY A 59 -3.09 4.49 -12.90
N ILE A 60 -2.01 4.05 -12.25
CA ILE A 60 -0.96 3.24 -12.88
C ILE A 60 -1.54 1.94 -13.46
N TYR A 61 -2.35 1.24 -12.68
CA TYR A 61 -3.03 0.01 -13.13
C TYR A 61 -3.97 0.25 -14.30
N ALA A 62 -4.72 1.35 -14.31
CA ALA A 62 -5.61 1.70 -15.41
C ALA A 62 -4.81 1.95 -16.70
N ILE A 63 -3.70 2.69 -16.63
CA ILE A 63 -2.82 2.94 -17.78
C ILE A 63 -2.25 1.62 -18.31
N CYS A 64 -1.70 0.77 -17.44
CA CYS A 64 -1.20 -0.55 -17.82
C CYS A 64 -2.29 -1.44 -18.44
N GLY A 65 -3.49 -1.45 -17.86
CA GLY A 65 -4.64 -2.20 -18.37
C GLY A 65 -5.08 -1.71 -19.75
N ILE A 66 -5.12 -0.40 -20.00
CA ILE A 66 -5.45 0.17 -21.31
C ILE A 66 -4.39 -0.21 -22.35
N LEU A 67 -3.10 -0.14 -22.00
CA LEU A 67 -2.02 -0.56 -22.90
C LEU A 67 -2.14 -2.05 -23.27
N PHE A 68 -2.47 -2.91 -22.30
CA PHE A 68 -2.71 -4.33 -22.57
C PHE A 68 -3.94 -4.55 -23.42
N LEU A 69 -5.06 -3.85 -23.17
CA LEU A 69 -6.26 -3.94 -24.01
C LEU A 69 -5.98 -3.50 -25.46
N PHE A 70 -5.15 -2.48 -25.65
CA PHE A 70 -4.73 -2.06 -26.98
C PHE A 70 -3.90 -3.14 -27.69
N GLN A 71 -2.97 -3.78 -26.97
CA GLN A 71 -2.21 -4.93 -27.48
C GLN A 71 -3.15 -6.10 -27.81
N THR A 72 -4.13 -6.42 -26.95
CA THR A 72 -5.11 -7.49 -27.18
C THR A 72 -5.86 -7.32 -28.50
N ARG A 73 -6.21 -6.08 -28.88
CA ARG A 73 -6.90 -5.80 -30.17
C ARG A 73 -6.04 -6.11 -31.40
N LYS A 74 -4.71 -5.97 -31.29
CA LYS A 74 -3.78 -6.28 -32.38
C LYS A 74 -3.35 -7.74 -32.41
N SER A 75 -3.48 -8.42 -31.28
CA SER A 75 -3.00 -9.78 -31.05
C SER A 75 -3.94 -10.82 -31.67
N LYS A 76 -3.37 -11.93 -32.14
CA LYS A 76 -4.14 -13.08 -32.64
C LYS A 76 -3.67 -14.36 -31.95
N GLY A 77 -4.54 -15.38 -31.89
CA GLY A 77 -4.19 -16.68 -31.33
C GLY A 77 -3.87 -16.62 -29.83
N LYS A 78 -2.71 -17.15 -29.43
CA LYS A 78 -2.32 -17.26 -28.00
C LYS A 78 -1.99 -15.92 -27.36
N GLU A 79 -1.45 -14.97 -28.13
CA GLU A 79 -1.10 -13.63 -27.65
C GLU A 79 -2.33 -12.89 -27.09
N PHE A 80 -3.48 -13.05 -27.75
CA PHE A 80 -4.76 -12.50 -27.29
C PHE A 80 -5.10 -12.97 -25.87
N TRP A 81 -4.89 -14.26 -25.59
CA TRP A 81 -5.15 -14.83 -24.28
C TRP A 81 -4.16 -14.35 -23.22
N VAL A 82 -2.88 -14.19 -23.56
CA VAL A 82 -1.87 -13.65 -22.65
C VAL A 82 -2.24 -12.23 -22.21
N TYR A 83 -2.54 -11.33 -23.14
CA TYR A 83 -2.90 -9.95 -22.81
C TYR A 83 -4.28 -9.85 -22.13
N GLY A 84 -5.25 -10.67 -22.54
CA GLY A 84 -6.58 -10.73 -21.93
C GLY A 84 -6.55 -11.22 -20.48
N LEU A 85 -5.88 -12.34 -20.21
CA LEU A 85 -5.70 -12.87 -18.86
C LEU A 85 -4.83 -11.93 -18.01
N GLY A 86 -3.83 -11.28 -18.61
CA GLY A 86 -3.04 -10.23 -17.96
C GLY A 86 -3.92 -9.06 -17.49
N CYS A 87 -4.85 -8.59 -18.31
CA CYS A 87 -5.83 -7.55 -17.91
C CYS A 87 -6.68 -8.00 -16.72
N ILE A 88 -7.17 -9.24 -16.75
CA ILE A 88 -7.99 -9.81 -15.67
C ILE A 88 -7.18 -9.87 -14.37
N SER A 89 -5.94 -10.34 -14.43
CA SER A 89 -5.04 -10.39 -13.27
C SER A 89 -4.75 -9.00 -12.67
N MET A 90 -4.49 -8.00 -13.52
CA MET A 90 -4.31 -6.61 -13.08
C MET A 90 -5.58 -6.06 -12.40
N ALA A 91 -6.75 -6.30 -12.99
CA ALA A 91 -8.03 -5.88 -12.42
C ALA A 91 -8.30 -6.52 -11.05
N LEU A 92 -8.07 -7.83 -10.92
CA LEU A 92 -8.24 -8.54 -9.65
C LEU A 92 -7.29 -8.02 -8.56
N SER A 93 -6.05 -7.71 -8.93
CA SER A 93 -5.04 -7.17 -8.02
C SER A 93 -5.47 -5.81 -7.44
N ILE A 94 -5.91 -4.87 -8.29
CA ILE A 94 -6.33 -3.54 -7.83
C ILE A 94 -7.64 -3.57 -7.04
N ILE A 95 -8.60 -4.42 -7.43
CA ILE A 95 -9.83 -4.65 -6.66
C ILE A 95 -9.48 -5.18 -5.28
N GLY A 96 -8.55 -6.14 -5.20
CA GLY A 96 -8.10 -6.70 -3.94
C GLY A 96 -7.41 -5.68 -3.02
N VAL A 97 -6.65 -4.74 -3.57
CA VAL A 97 -6.00 -3.66 -2.79
C VAL A 97 -7.02 -2.61 -2.35
N ARG A 98 -7.92 -2.19 -3.24
CA ARG A 98 -8.97 -1.22 -2.91
C ARG A 98 -9.95 -1.74 -1.86
N HIS A 99 -10.38 -3.00 -1.97
CA HIS A 99 -11.28 -3.58 -0.98
C HIS A 99 -10.65 -3.66 0.42
N GLU A 100 -9.33 -3.83 0.49
CA GLU A 100 -8.64 -3.98 1.77
C GLU A 100 -8.31 -2.64 2.43
N ILE A 101 -8.01 -1.60 1.64
CA ILE A 101 -7.55 -0.28 2.16
C ILE A 101 -8.67 0.76 2.16
N VAL A 102 -9.61 0.66 1.22
CA VAL A 102 -10.71 1.60 1.03
C VAL A 102 -12.01 0.86 1.33
N THR A 103 -12.25 0.56 2.60
CA THR A 103 -13.57 0.15 3.14
C THR A 103 -14.56 1.32 3.08
N ASP A 104 -14.74 1.89 1.88
CA ASP A 104 -15.69 2.96 1.54
C ASP A 104 -16.28 2.72 0.14
N PHE A 105 -16.33 1.46 -0.31
CA PHE A 105 -17.02 1.04 -1.53
C PHE A 105 -18.52 0.78 -1.31
N GLN A 106 -19.14 1.44 -0.34
CA GLN A 106 -20.60 1.38 -0.15
C GLN A 106 -21.39 1.93 -1.35
N VAL A 107 -20.75 2.64 -2.29
CA VAL A 107 -21.45 3.25 -3.43
C VAL A 107 -21.53 2.34 -4.67
N PHE A 108 -20.75 1.24 -4.76
CA PHE A 108 -20.77 0.36 -5.95
C PHE A 108 -21.18 -1.09 -5.68
N MET A 109 -21.42 -1.46 -4.42
CA MET A 109 -21.63 -2.85 -4.03
C MET A 109 -22.86 -3.02 -3.12
N THR A 110 -24.03 -2.59 -3.61
CA THR A 110 -25.33 -3.06 -3.10
C THR A 110 -25.57 -4.55 -3.38
N SER A 111 -24.65 -5.23 -4.06
CA SER A 111 -24.63 -6.70 -4.17
C SER A 111 -23.69 -7.32 -3.14
N GLN A 112 -24.29 -8.15 -2.31
CA GLN A 112 -23.76 -9.06 -1.29
C GLN A 112 -22.57 -9.93 -1.75
N LEU A 113 -21.44 -9.31 -2.04
CA LEU A 113 -20.21 -10.02 -2.33
C LEU A 113 -19.25 -9.68 -1.20
N GLN A 114 -19.41 -10.38 -0.08
CA GLN A 114 -18.28 -10.73 0.78
C GLN A 114 -17.34 -11.60 -0.06
N VAL A 115 -16.66 -10.99 -1.05
CA VAL A 115 -15.73 -11.73 -1.86
C VAL A 115 -14.59 -12.07 -0.93
N ASN A 116 -14.46 -13.36 -0.63
CA ASN A 116 -13.40 -13.87 0.22
C ASN A 116 -12.07 -13.44 -0.44
N SER A 117 -11.37 -12.49 0.17
CA SER A 117 -10.14 -11.88 -0.38
C SER A 117 -9.08 -12.95 -0.68
N ILE A 118 -9.10 -14.05 0.09
CA ILE A 118 -8.29 -15.25 -0.10
C ILE A 118 -8.66 -15.97 -1.40
N ALA A 119 -9.95 -16.08 -1.72
CA ALA A 119 -10.41 -16.71 -2.96
C ALA A 119 -10.02 -15.88 -4.19
N ILE A 120 -10.16 -14.54 -4.15
CA ILE A 120 -9.66 -13.66 -5.22
C ILE A 120 -8.15 -13.84 -5.40
N GLN A 121 -7.40 -13.89 -4.30
CA GLN A 121 -5.96 -14.03 -4.37
C GLN A 121 -5.54 -15.36 -4.99
N ARG A 122 -6.15 -16.48 -4.58
CA ARG A 122 -5.90 -17.80 -5.16
C ARG A 122 -6.26 -17.85 -6.65
N PHE A 123 -7.40 -17.27 -7.01
CA PHE A 123 -7.82 -17.20 -8.40
C PHE A 123 -6.85 -16.37 -9.24
N ASN A 124 -6.39 -15.22 -8.73
CA ASN A 124 -5.42 -14.38 -9.43
C ASN A 124 -4.06 -15.08 -9.62
N ILE A 125 -3.61 -15.86 -8.63
CA ILE A 125 -2.41 -16.70 -8.78
C ILE A 125 -2.62 -17.74 -9.89
N ALA A 126 -3.77 -18.41 -9.93
CA ALA A 126 -4.07 -19.37 -10.99
C ALA A 126 -4.06 -18.72 -12.39
N VAL A 127 -4.62 -17.51 -12.51
CA VAL A 127 -4.58 -16.72 -13.75
C VAL A 127 -3.14 -16.36 -14.13
N LEU A 128 -2.31 -15.93 -13.19
CA LEU A 128 -0.90 -15.61 -13.45
C LEU A 128 -0.09 -16.84 -13.91
N VAL A 129 -0.33 -18.01 -13.30
CA VAL A 129 0.29 -19.26 -13.72
C VAL A 129 -0.11 -19.61 -15.16
N LEU A 130 -1.38 -19.41 -15.52
CA LEU A 130 -1.85 -19.60 -16.90
C LEU A 130 -1.19 -18.62 -17.87
N VAL A 131 -1.09 -17.33 -17.50
CA VAL A 131 -0.42 -16.30 -18.30
C VAL A 131 1.03 -16.69 -18.57
N GLU A 132 1.77 -17.10 -17.54
CA GLU A 132 3.18 -17.45 -17.67
C GLU A 132 3.37 -18.75 -18.45
N TRP A 133 2.48 -19.74 -18.25
CA TRP A 133 2.47 -20.96 -19.05
C TRP A 133 2.27 -20.67 -20.54
N LEU A 134 1.30 -19.80 -20.88
CA LEU A 134 1.06 -19.38 -22.25
C LEU A 134 2.25 -18.58 -22.82
N ALA A 135 2.84 -17.68 -22.03
CA ALA A 135 3.96 -16.84 -22.44
C ALA A 135 5.24 -17.66 -22.68
N PHE A 136 5.49 -18.71 -21.91
CA PHE A 136 6.66 -19.58 -22.10
C PHE A 136 6.67 -20.28 -23.47
N THR A 137 5.49 -20.46 -24.08
CA THR A 137 5.37 -21.07 -25.40
C THR A 137 5.68 -20.11 -26.56
N GLU A 138 5.77 -18.80 -26.32
CA GLU A 138 5.97 -17.76 -27.34
C GLU A 138 7.12 -16.83 -26.94
N LEU A 139 8.31 -17.06 -27.51
CA LEU A 139 9.58 -16.43 -27.08
C LEU A 139 9.67 -14.89 -27.11
N PRO A 140 8.89 -14.10 -27.88
CA PRO A 140 8.93 -12.64 -27.73
C PRO A 140 7.96 -12.08 -26.67
N LEU A 141 7.01 -12.86 -26.13
CA LEU A 141 6.02 -12.36 -25.16
C LEU A 141 6.50 -12.38 -23.71
N GLY A 142 7.63 -13.04 -23.44
CA GLY A 142 8.12 -13.27 -22.08
C GLY A 142 8.34 -11.99 -21.26
N MET A 143 8.67 -10.86 -21.89
CA MET A 143 8.82 -9.58 -21.14
C MET A 143 7.48 -8.92 -20.82
N ALA A 144 6.51 -9.00 -21.73
CA ALA A 144 5.20 -8.39 -21.51
C ALA A 144 4.40 -9.18 -20.46
N SER A 145 4.57 -10.50 -20.37
CA SER A 145 3.92 -11.33 -19.34
C SER A 145 4.39 -10.99 -17.92
N GLN A 146 5.58 -10.41 -17.74
CA GLN A 146 6.08 -10.01 -16.43
C GLN A 146 5.34 -8.81 -15.83
N VAL A 147 4.67 -7.98 -16.63
CA VAL A 147 4.01 -6.77 -16.13
C VAL A 147 2.87 -7.11 -15.17
N PRO A 148 1.90 -8.00 -15.51
CA PRO A 148 0.89 -8.46 -14.56
C PRO A 148 1.48 -9.07 -13.28
N LEU A 149 2.55 -9.86 -13.40
CA LEU A 149 3.21 -10.49 -12.25
C LEU A 149 3.85 -9.44 -11.34
N PHE A 150 4.60 -8.49 -11.91
CA PHE A 150 5.20 -7.39 -11.17
C PHE A 150 4.14 -6.56 -10.43
N LEU A 151 3.06 -6.19 -11.13
CA LEU A 151 1.95 -5.46 -10.52
C LEU A 151 1.31 -6.26 -9.39
N TYR A 152 1.09 -7.56 -9.58
CA TYR A 152 0.59 -8.43 -8.52
C TYR A 152 1.50 -8.44 -7.28
N VAL A 153 2.82 -8.50 -7.45
CA VAL A 153 3.78 -8.39 -6.33
C VAL A 153 3.66 -7.03 -5.63
N VAL A 154 3.59 -5.94 -6.39
CA VAL A 154 3.37 -4.59 -5.84
C VAL A 154 2.07 -4.54 -5.02
N SER A 155 1.01 -5.24 -5.47
CA SER A 155 -0.26 -5.32 -4.75
C SER A 155 -0.12 -6.00 -3.38
N ILE A 156 0.65 -7.09 -3.29
CA ILE A 156 0.93 -7.80 -2.04
C ILE A 156 1.76 -6.93 -1.10
N LEU A 157 2.81 -6.28 -1.63
CA LEU A 157 3.68 -5.39 -0.85
C LEU A 157 2.89 -4.22 -0.28
N THR A 158 2.00 -3.62 -1.08
CA THR A 158 1.13 -2.51 -0.64
C THR A 158 0.22 -2.95 0.51
N LYS A 159 -0.43 -4.12 0.39
CA LYS A 159 -1.26 -4.68 1.46
C LYS A 159 -0.46 -4.92 2.73
N ARG A 160 0.73 -5.51 2.61
CA ARG A 160 1.61 -5.77 3.76
C ARG A 160 2.06 -4.47 4.43
N TRP A 161 2.39 -3.46 3.64
CA TRP A 161 2.80 -2.16 4.15
C TRP A 161 1.68 -1.48 4.94
N VAL A 162 0.44 -1.49 4.41
CA VAL A 162 -0.72 -0.94 5.14
C VAL A 162 -0.97 -1.69 6.45
N ARG A 163 -0.96 -3.03 6.45
CA ARG A 163 -1.13 -3.82 7.67
C ARG A 163 -0.04 -3.57 8.71
N SER A 164 1.21 -3.42 8.29
CA SER A 164 2.33 -3.10 9.19
C SER A 164 2.07 -1.76 9.88
N MET A 165 1.63 -0.77 9.12
CA MET A 165 1.38 0.58 9.63
C MET A 165 0.17 0.63 10.58
N GLU A 166 -0.90 -0.11 10.27
CA GLU A 166 -2.02 -0.30 11.20
C GLU A 166 -1.59 -0.99 12.49
N SER A 167 -0.70 -2.00 12.40
CA SER A 167 -0.15 -2.69 13.57
C SER A 167 0.70 -1.74 14.43
N GLU A 168 1.54 -0.90 13.84
CA GLU A 168 2.35 0.10 14.55
C GLU A 168 1.47 1.12 15.27
N ILE A 169 0.43 1.64 14.62
CA ILE A 169 -0.55 2.54 15.24
C ILE A 169 -1.28 1.85 16.39
N SER A 170 -1.71 0.59 16.21
CA SER A 170 -2.35 -0.19 17.27
C SER A 170 -1.42 -0.44 18.46
N SER A 171 -0.12 -0.63 18.21
CA SER A 171 0.90 -0.82 19.24
C SER A 171 1.12 0.46 20.04
N LEU A 172 1.16 1.63 19.38
CA LEU A 172 1.21 2.94 20.04
C LEU A 172 0.01 3.13 20.97
N ARG A 173 -1.18 2.74 20.51
CA ARG A 173 -2.40 2.74 21.35
C ARG A 173 -2.32 1.75 22.51
N GLY A 174 -1.71 0.59 22.31
CA GLY A 174 -1.50 -0.43 23.35
C GLY A 174 -0.51 0.00 24.44
N MET A 175 0.55 0.74 24.08
CA MET A 175 1.50 1.30 25.05
C MET A 175 0.82 2.32 25.99
N LYS A 176 -0.14 3.12 25.50
CA LYS A 176 -0.99 4.01 26.32
C LYS A 176 -1.70 3.28 27.47
N TYR A 177 -2.24 2.08 27.23
CA TYR A 177 -2.96 1.32 28.26
C TYR A 177 -2.05 0.78 29.37
N LYS A 178 -0.79 0.48 29.06
CA LYS A 178 0.19 0.01 30.05
C LYS A 178 0.65 1.11 31.00
N TYR A 179 0.72 2.36 30.53
CA TYR A 179 1.08 3.52 31.37
C TYR A 179 -0.10 4.09 32.17
N LYS A 180 -1.35 3.79 31.79
CA LYS A 180 -2.55 4.16 32.57
C LYS A 180 -2.85 3.20 33.74
N SER A 181 -2.27 1.99 33.72
CA SER A 181 -2.48 0.94 34.73
C SER A 181 -1.38 0.81 35.78
N ALA A 182 -0.34 1.63 35.71
CA ALA A 182 0.77 1.71 36.68
C ALA A 182 0.67 3.05 37.41
#